data_AF-A0A348WES0-F1
#
_entry.id   AF-A0A348WES0-F1
#
_cell.length_a   1.000
_cell.length_b   1.000
_cell.length_c   1.000
_cell.angle_alpha   90.00
_cell.angle_beta   90.00
_cell.angle_gamma   90.00
#
_symmetry.space_group_name_H-M   'P 1'
#
loop_
_entity.id
_entity.type
_entity.pdbx_description
1 polymer ?
#
loop_
_entity_poly.entity_id
_entity_poly.type
_entity_poly.pdbx_seq_one_letter_code
_entity_poly.pdbx_strand_id
1 'polypeptide(L)' 'ALRRMTNGLSTLAYGLYRDPSRTQVWGSLPGTRATGVGSGSNQRYNVYGRIHAGQTTVLGTYTDNVVVTVNY' A
#
# COMPACT_ATOMS: atom_id res chain seq x y z
N ALA A 1 -9.88 0.19 -0.24
CA ALA A 1 -9.83 0.64 -1.65
C ALA A 1 -8.83 -0.22 -2.40
N LEU A 2 -9.21 -0.72 -3.57
CA LEU A 2 -8.28 -1.45 -4.46
C LEU A 2 -7.30 -0.42 -5.04
N ARG A 3 -6.01 -0.54 -4.72
CA ARG A 3 -4.98 0.37 -5.25
C ARG A 3 -4.55 -0.11 -6.64
N ARG A 4 -4.35 0.84 -7.56
CA ARG A 4 -4.03 0.56 -8.96
C ARG A 4 -3.05 1.58 -9.49
N MET A 5 -1.96 1.12 -10.08
CA MET A 5 -1.07 1.93 -10.89
C MET A 5 -1.61 2.02 -12.32
N THR A 6 -1.34 3.12 -12.99
CA THR A 6 -1.84 3.41 -14.34
C THR A 6 -0.73 3.60 -15.35
N ASN A 7 -0.97 3.12 -16.58
CA ASN A 7 -0.20 3.42 -17.79
C ASN A 7 -1.22 3.75 -18.90
N GLY A 8 -1.49 5.03 -19.14
CA GLY A 8 -2.60 5.46 -20.00
C GLY A 8 -3.93 4.89 -19.49
N LEU A 9 -4.64 4.13 -20.33
CA LEU A 9 -5.90 3.48 -19.99
C LEU A 9 -5.73 2.10 -19.32
N SER A 10 -4.50 1.56 -19.30
CA SER A 10 -4.22 0.27 -18.68
C SER A 10 -3.95 0.44 -17.18
N THR A 11 -4.37 -0.55 -16.38
CA THR A 11 -4.19 -0.53 -14.94
C THR A 11 -3.52 -1.79 -14.43
N LEU A 12 -2.75 -1.67 -13.35
CA LEU A 12 -2.14 -2.78 -12.64
C LEU A 12 -2.44 -2.65 -11.14
N ALA A 13 -3.16 -3.62 -10.60
CA ALA A 13 -3.52 -3.67 -9.18
C ALA A 13 -2.34 -4.09 -8.31
N TYR A 14 -2.25 -3.48 -7.13
CA TYR A 14 -1.23 -3.79 -6.14
C TYR A 14 -1.78 -3.66 -4.71
N GLY A 15 -1.06 -4.26 -3.77
CA GLY A 15 -1.33 -4.19 -2.34
C GLY A 15 -0.16 -3.58 -1.58
N LEU A 16 -0.48 -2.96 -0.44
CA LEU A 16 0.49 -2.50 0.56
C LEU A 16 0.21 -3.22 1.88
N TYR A 17 1.27 -3.60 2.60
CA TYR A 17 1.20 -4.45 3.79
C TYR A 17 2.11 -3.94 4.90
N ARG A 18 1.80 -4.31 6.15
CA ARG A 18 2.55 -3.93 7.36
C ARG A 18 3.63 -4.94 7.75
N ASP A 19 3.55 -6.14 7.22
CA ASP A 19 4.42 -7.27 7.55
C ASP A 19 5.18 -7.78 6.30
N PRO A 20 6.41 -8.32 6.48
CA PRO A 20 7.20 -8.87 5.38
C PRO A 20 6.49 -10.01 4.63
N SER A 21 5.70 -10.82 5.33
CA SER A 21 4.90 -11.91 4.76
C SER A 21 3.69 -11.43 3.95
N ARG A 22 3.37 -10.14 3.99
CA ARG A 22 2.27 -9.50 3.24
C ARG A 22 0.91 -10.12 3.57
N THR A 23 0.65 -10.35 4.85
CA THR A 23 -0.60 -10.91 5.38
C THR A 23 -1.50 -9.84 5.98
N GLN A 24 -0.91 -8.76 6.49
CA GLN A 24 -1.60 -7.66 7.14
C GLN A 24 -1.67 -6.45 6.20
N VAL A 25 -2.84 -6.25 5.59
CA VAL A 25 -3.08 -5.11 4.69
C VAL A 25 -2.82 -3.78 5.43
N TRP A 26 -2.17 -2.85 4.72
CA TRP A 26 -1.96 -1.46 5.14
C TRP A 26 -2.97 -0.54 4.45
N GLY A 27 -3.81 0.15 5.22
CA GLY A 27 -4.88 0.98 4.67
C GLY A 27 -5.56 1.91 5.67
N SER A 28 -6.63 2.56 5.22
CA SER A 28 -7.42 3.52 6.00
C SER A 28 -8.65 2.91 6.67
N LEU A 29 -8.94 1.63 6.45
CA LEU A 29 -10.08 0.95 7.09
C LEU A 29 -9.70 0.44 8.49
N PRO A 30 -10.66 0.34 9.43
CA PRO A 30 -10.44 -0.32 10.72
C PRO A 30 -9.76 -1.68 10.56
N GLY A 31 -8.81 -2.01 11.43
CA GLY A 31 -8.01 -3.25 11.37
C GLY A 31 -6.85 -3.24 10.36
N THR A 32 -6.85 -2.33 9.37
CA THR A 32 -5.78 -2.21 8.35
C THR A 32 -4.82 -1.04 8.59
N ARG A 33 -5.16 -0.14 9.52
CA ARG A 33 -4.33 1.02 9.89
C ARG A 33 -3.12 0.59 10.70
N ALA A 34 -1.96 1.16 10.42
CA ALA A 34 -0.86 1.08 11.36
C ALA A 34 -1.18 1.95 12.60
N THR A 35 -0.80 1.49 13.79
CA THR A 35 -1.04 2.17 15.07
C THR A 35 0.27 2.52 15.76
N GLY A 36 0.25 3.54 16.61
CA GLY A 36 1.39 3.99 17.40
C GLY A 36 0.96 4.51 18.77
N VAL A 37 1.94 4.76 19.61
CA VAL A 37 1.79 5.38 20.94
C VAL A 37 2.72 6.58 21.05
N GLY A 38 2.19 7.75 21.38
CA GLY A 38 2.96 8.99 21.53
C GLY A 38 3.82 8.99 22.80
N SER A 39 4.92 8.24 22.81
CA SER A 39 5.85 8.15 23.96
C SER A 39 7.06 9.11 23.86
N GLY A 40 7.10 9.97 22.85
CA GLY A 40 8.26 10.84 22.54
C GLY A 40 9.43 10.11 21.87
N SER A 41 9.35 8.79 21.70
CA SER A 41 10.33 8.00 20.96
C SER A 41 9.99 7.88 19.47
N ASN A 42 11.00 7.68 18.62
CA ASN A 42 10.80 7.45 17.18
C ASN A 42 10.05 6.13 16.93
N GLN A 43 9.03 6.16 16.07
CA GLN A 43 8.24 5.01 15.66
C GLN A 43 8.42 4.74 14.16
N ARG A 44 8.88 3.54 13.81
CA ARG A 44 9.07 3.12 12.42
C ARG A 44 7.84 2.39 11.89
N TYR A 45 7.40 2.77 10.69
CA TYR A 45 6.27 2.16 10.00
C TYR A 45 6.72 1.59 8.65
N ASN A 46 7.00 0.28 8.61
CA ASN A 46 7.42 -0.38 7.38
C ASN A 46 6.21 -0.67 6.50
N VAL A 47 6.33 -0.38 5.20
CA VAL A 47 5.30 -0.66 4.19
C VAL A 47 5.90 -1.57 3.11
N TYR A 48 5.27 -2.71 2.89
CA TYR A 48 5.69 -3.71 1.92
C TYR A 48 4.73 -3.72 0.73
N GLY A 49 5.23 -3.45 -0.47
CA GLY A 49 4.44 -3.49 -1.70
C GLY A 49 4.38 -4.90 -2.32
N ARG A 50 3.31 -5.16 -3.08
CA ARG A 50 3.17 -6.35 -3.93
C ARG A 50 2.24 -6.10 -5.11
N ILE A 51 2.71 -6.47 -6.29
CA ILE A 51 1.86 -6.65 -7.48
C ILE A 51 1.38 -8.10 -7.49
N HIS A 52 0.07 -8.32 -7.67
CA HIS A 52 -0.48 -9.67 -7.73
C HIS A 52 -0.26 -10.27 -9.13
N ALA A 53 0.11 -11.55 -9.19
CA ALA A 53 0.27 -12.28 -10.44
C ALA A 53 -1.08 -12.51 -11.15
N GLY A 54 -1.04 -12.85 -12.44
CA GLY A 54 -2.23 -13.21 -13.23
C GLY A 54 -3.05 -12.01 -13.74
N GLN A 55 -2.48 -10.81 -13.73
CA GLN A 55 -3.11 -9.63 -14.31
C GLN A 55 -2.73 -9.50 -15.78
N THR A 56 -3.71 -9.53 -16.67
CA THR A 56 -3.52 -9.27 -18.09
C THR A 56 -3.47 -7.75 -18.33
N THR A 57 -2.32 -7.24 -18.73
CA THR A 57 -2.12 -5.81 -19.00
C THR A 57 -1.07 -5.60 -20.10
N VAL A 58 -0.93 -4.37 -20.60
CA VAL A 58 0.08 -4.06 -21.62
C VAL A 58 1.45 -3.81 -21.01
N LEU A 59 2.51 -4.05 -21.78
CA LEU A 59 3.87 -3.70 -21.37
C LEU A 59 4.01 -2.19 -21.22
N GLY A 60 4.74 -1.76 -20.20
CA GLY A 60 5.09 -0.36 -19.98
C GLY A 60 5.22 0.01 -18.51
N THR A 61 5.43 1.30 -18.26
CA THR A 61 5.64 1.85 -16.92
C THR A 61 4.31 2.24 -16.30
N TYR A 62 3.99 1.65 -15.15
CA TYR A 62 2.79 1.98 -14.36
C TYR A 62 3.20 2.78 -13.13
N THR A 63 2.47 3.86 -12.84
CA THR A 63 2.72 4.70 -11.67
C THR A 63 1.44 4.92 -10.85
N ASP A 64 1.59 5.13 -9.55
CA ASP A 64 0.52 5.56 -8.64
C ASP A 64 1.14 6.50 -7.57
N ASN A 65 0.33 7.37 -6.99
CA ASN A 65 0.72 8.24 -5.88
C ASN A 65 -0.08 7.87 -4.62
N VAL A 66 0.64 7.44 -3.57
CA VAL A 66 0.03 7.02 -2.31
C VAL A 66 0.18 8.12 -1.26
N VAL A 67 -0.94 8.78 -0.92
CA VAL A 67 -0.99 9.77 0.15
C VAL A 67 -1.14 9.07 1.51
N VAL A 68 -0.27 9.43 2.46
CA VAL A 68 -0.28 8.92 3.84
C VAL A 68 -0.78 10.00 4.79
N THR A 69 -1.85 9.72 5.53
CA THR A 69 -2.37 10.62 6.57
C THR A 69 -1.99 10.09 7.95
N VAL A 70 -1.37 10.93 8.76
CA VAL A 70 -1.04 10.64 10.16
C VAL A 70 -2.02 11.41 11.04
N ASN A 71 -2.67 10.71 11.97
CA ASN A 71 -3.55 11.31 12.97
C ASN A 71 -2.94 11.05 14.35
N TYR A 72 -3.01 12.06 15.23
CA TYR A 72 -2.47 12.04 16.60
C TYR A 72 -3.58 12.25 17.63
#